data_AF-A0A9Q9DE11-F1
#
_entry.id   AF-A0A9Q9DE11-F1
#
_cell.length_a   1.000
_cell.length_b   1.000
_cell.length_c   1.000
_cell.angle_alpha   90.00
_cell.angle_beta   90.00
_cell.angle_gamma   90.00
#
_symmetry.space_group_name_H-M   'P 1'
#
loop_
_entity.id
_entity.type
_entity.pdbx_description
1 polymer ?
#
loop_
_entity_poly.entity_id
_entity_poly.type
_entity_poly.pdbx_seq_one_letter_code
_entity_poly.pdbx_strand_id
1 'polypeptide(L)'
;MKSTKDVIAELTRAARDVHMLTEGEKLRLVSRAYVAIKEGWELLGQPNRLSESAETMDIIRAGGMPVYLYDDEMRAILQEAVKVIRQIEAAMEAKNTPAPTSGEDGNQGS
;
A
#
# COMPACT_ATOMS: atom_id res chain seq x y z
N MET A 1 -2.81 14.94 -0.52
CA MET A 1 -2.66 13.52 -0.94
C MET A 1 -4.04 12.99 -1.27
N LYS A 2 -4.21 12.14 -2.31
CA LYS A 2 -5.44 11.35 -2.44
C LYS A 2 -5.59 10.49 -1.18
N SER A 3 -6.81 10.20 -0.75
CA SER A 3 -7.01 9.29 0.38
C SER A 3 -6.44 7.91 0.04
N THR A 4 -5.81 7.24 0.99
CA THR A 4 -5.31 5.86 0.85
C THR A 4 -6.40 4.93 0.27
N LYS A 5 -7.66 5.16 0.66
CA LYS A 5 -8.84 4.46 0.14
C LYS A 5 -9.07 4.67 -1.35
N ASP A 6 -8.82 5.89 -1.86
CA ASP A 6 -8.96 6.20 -3.30
C ASP A 6 -7.89 5.46 -4.11
N VAL A 7 -6.67 5.38 -3.58
CA VAL A 7 -5.57 4.64 -4.22
C VAL A 7 -5.88 3.15 -4.26
N ILE A 8 -6.37 2.58 -3.15
CA ILE A 8 -6.82 1.17 -3.10
C ILE A 8 -7.91 0.91 -4.15
N ALA A 9 -8.91 1.78 -4.26
CA ALA A 9 -9.99 1.62 -5.23
C ALA A 9 -9.50 1.73 -6.68
N GLU A 10 -8.61 2.69 -6.97
CA GLU A 10 -7.98 2.87 -8.29
C GLU A 10 -7.21 1.60 -8.70
N LEU A 11 -6.33 1.10 -7.83
CA LEU A 11 -5.51 -0.08 -8.10
C LEU A 11 -6.34 -1.36 -8.21
N THR A 12 -7.37 -1.52 -7.36
CA THR A 12 -8.28 -2.68 -7.41
C THR A 12 -9.05 -2.72 -8.74
N ARG A 13 -9.54 -1.57 -9.21
CA ARG A 13 -10.23 -1.49 -10.50
C ARG A 13 -9.26 -1.77 -11.65
N ALA A 14 -8.08 -1.15 -11.61
CA ALA A 14 -7.06 -1.34 -12.63
C ALA A 14 -6.59 -2.81 -12.73
N ALA A 15 -6.49 -3.53 -11.62
CA ALA A 15 -6.13 -4.96 -11.63
C ALA A 15 -7.19 -5.83 -12.33
N ARG A 16 -8.48 -5.47 -12.20
CA ARG A 16 -9.59 -6.16 -12.89
C ARG A 16 -9.56 -5.89 -14.39
N ASP A 17 -9.37 -4.63 -14.75
CA ASP A 17 -9.52 -4.14 -16.12
C ASP A 17 -8.16 -3.98 -16.83
N VAL A 18 -7.14 -4.71 -16.37
CA VAL A 18 -5.73 -4.52 -16.78
C VAL A 18 -5.51 -4.64 -18.30
N HIS A 19 -6.28 -5.49 -18.96
CA HIS A 19 -6.24 -5.73 -20.40
C HIS A 19 -6.78 -4.55 -21.23
N MET A 20 -7.49 -3.63 -20.59
CA MET A 20 -7.99 -2.39 -21.21
C MET A 20 -7.04 -1.22 -21.02
N LEU A 21 -5.96 -1.39 -20.25
CA LEU A 21 -5.01 -0.33 -19.94
C LEU A 21 -3.88 -0.28 -20.98
N THR A 22 -3.55 0.93 -21.40
CA THR A 22 -2.33 1.19 -22.17
C THR A 22 -1.10 0.97 -21.30
N GLU A 23 0.06 0.73 -21.92
CA GLU A 23 1.34 0.61 -21.20
C GLU A 23 1.66 1.84 -20.36
N GLY A 24 1.37 3.04 -20.88
CA GLY A 24 1.53 4.29 -20.14
C GLY A 24 0.66 4.36 -18.88
N GLU A 25 -0.58 3.90 -18.95
CA GLU A 25 -1.47 3.83 -17.78
C GLU A 25 -0.98 2.81 -16.76
N LYS A 26 -0.53 1.64 -17.21
CA LYS A 26 0.09 0.61 -16.35
C LYS A 26 1.29 1.17 -15.59
N LEU A 27 2.23 1.82 -16.29
CA LEU A 27 3.41 2.46 -15.69
C LEU A 27 3.03 3.57 -14.68
N ARG A 28 2.02 4.38 -15.02
CA ARG A 28 1.51 5.44 -14.13
C ARG A 28 0.93 4.84 -12.85
N LEU A 29 0.21 3.73 -12.92
CA LEU A 29 -0.38 3.06 -11.77
C LEU A 29 0.68 2.46 -10.85
N VAL A 30 1.68 1.76 -11.43
CA VAL A 30 2.81 1.21 -10.67
C VAL A 30 3.59 2.30 -9.95
N SER A 31 3.91 3.39 -10.66
CA SER A 31 4.60 4.54 -10.07
C SER A 31 3.78 5.17 -8.93
N ARG A 32 2.46 5.27 -9.09
CA ARG A 32 1.57 5.80 -8.05
C ARG A 32 1.50 4.88 -6.83
N ALA A 33 1.40 3.57 -7.04
CA ALA A 33 1.41 2.57 -5.99
C ALA A 33 2.70 2.66 -5.18
N TYR A 34 3.85 2.77 -5.85
CA TYR A 34 5.15 2.95 -5.20
C TYR A 34 5.17 4.15 -4.26
N VAL A 35 4.80 5.32 -4.77
CA VAL A 35 4.81 6.57 -4.00
C VAL A 35 3.91 6.43 -2.77
N ALA A 36 2.70 5.87 -2.92
CA ALA A 36 1.78 5.68 -1.80
C ALA A 36 2.35 4.73 -0.72
N ILE A 37 3.00 3.64 -1.11
CA ILE A 37 3.63 2.70 -0.18
C ILE A 37 4.81 3.37 0.55
N LYS A 38 5.67 4.07 -0.20
CA LYS A 38 6.81 4.79 0.36
C LYS A 38 6.39 5.84 1.37
N GLU A 39 5.48 6.74 0.99
CA GLU A 39 4.94 7.78 1.86
C GLU A 39 4.27 7.16 3.10
N GLY A 40 3.53 6.07 2.92
CA GLY A 40 2.88 5.34 4.00
C GLY A 40 3.85 4.81 5.06
N TRP A 41 4.93 4.15 4.63
CA TRP A 41 5.97 3.66 5.54
C TRP A 41 6.76 4.79 6.20
N GLU A 42 7.02 5.88 5.47
CA GLU A 42 7.66 7.08 6.02
C GLU A 42 6.82 7.71 7.15
N LEU A 43 5.49 7.82 6.98
CA LEU A 43 4.57 8.33 7.99
C LEU A 43 4.50 7.44 9.26
N LEU A 44 4.75 6.15 9.10
CA LEU A 44 4.86 5.18 10.19
C LEU A 44 6.25 5.18 10.85
N GLY A 45 7.22 5.96 10.33
CA GLY A 45 8.60 5.97 10.82
C GLY A 45 9.38 4.70 10.49
N GLN A 46 8.95 3.95 9.46
CA GLN A 46 9.55 2.67 9.05
C GLN A 46 10.03 2.69 7.59
N PRO A 47 10.85 3.67 7.15
CA PRO A 47 11.25 3.79 5.75
C PRO A 47 12.00 2.57 5.20
N ASN A 48 12.69 1.81 6.08
CA ASN A 48 13.44 0.61 5.70
C ASN A 48 12.53 -0.56 5.29
N ARG A 49 11.24 -0.56 5.66
CA ARG A 49 10.28 -1.58 5.22
C ARG A 49 10.02 -1.53 3.73
N LEU A 50 10.35 -0.42 3.06
CA LEU A 50 10.36 -0.34 1.61
C LEU A 50 11.36 -1.37 1.04
N SER A 51 12.57 -1.44 1.60
CA SER A 51 13.59 -2.41 1.17
C SER A 51 13.27 -3.85 1.60
N GLU A 52 12.52 -4.07 2.68
CA GLU A 52 12.06 -5.43 3.06
C GLU A 52 10.91 -5.91 2.19
N SER A 53 10.07 -4.97 1.75
CA SER A 53 9.13 -5.20 0.66
C SER A 53 9.83 -5.27 -0.71
N ALA A 54 11.17 -5.41 -0.79
CA ALA A 54 11.93 -5.55 -2.03
C ALA A 54 11.49 -6.73 -2.90
N GLU A 55 11.03 -7.84 -2.33
CA GLU A 55 10.40 -8.95 -3.09
C GLU A 55 9.06 -8.52 -3.70
N THR A 56 8.36 -7.61 -3.04
CA THR A 56 7.20 -6.87 -3.57
C THR A 56 7.61 -5.68 -4.44
N MET A 57 8.91 -5.39 -4.60
CA MET A 57 9.45 -4.18 -5.23
C MET A 57 10.14 -4.47 -6.58
N ASP A 58 10.30 -5.73 -6.96
CA ASP A 58 10.46 -6.12 -8.38
C ASP A 58 9.30 -5.56 -9.23
N ILE A 59 8.13 -5.39 -8.62
CA ILE A 59 6.97 -4.66 -9.11
C ILE A 59 7.27 -3.19 -9.46
N ILE A 60 8.12 -2.54 -8.67
CA ILE A 60 8.38 -1.09 -8.66
C ILE A 60 9.60 -0.76 -9.53
N ARG A 61 10.57 -1.68 -9.61
CA ARG A 61 11.75 -1.56 -10.48
C ARG A 61 11.40 -1.63 -11.98
N ALA A 62 10.16 -1.97 -12.33
CA ALA A 62 9.59 -1.88 -13.68
C ALA A 62 9.60 -0.46 -14.30
N GLY A 63 9.99 0.57 -13.55
CA GLY A 63 10.28 1.91 -14.09
C GLY A 63 11.70 2.11 -14.67
N GLY A 64 12.60 1.12 -14.57
CA GLY A 64 14.01 1.26 -14.97
C GLY A 64 14.48 0.39 -16.15
N MET A 65 13.65 -0.51 -16.65
CA MET A 65 13.93 -1.39 -17.80
C MET A 65 12.65 -1.50 -18.65
N PRO A 66 12.72 -1.64 -19.98
CA PRO A 66 11.55 -1.83 -20.82
C PRO A 66 10.99 -3.23 -20.58
N VAL A 67 10.22 -3.38 -19.49
CA VAL A 67 9.55 -4.64 -19.18
C VAL A 67 8.15 -4.55 -19.77
N TYR A 68 7.96 -5.21 -20.90
CA TYR A 68 6.64 -5.61 -21.37
C TYR A 68 6.04 -6.54 -20.30
N LEU A 69 5.37 -5.96 -19.31
CA LEU A 69 4.67 -6.72 -18.28
C LEU A 69 3.38 -7.28 -18.90
N TYR A 70 3.26 -8.59 -18.92
CA TYR A 70 2.02 -9.24 -19.32
C TYR A 70 0.88 -8.85 -18.37
N ASP A 71 -0.35 -8.91 -18.86
CA ASP A 71 -1.54 -8.51 -18.09
C ASP A 71 -1.66 -9.22 -16.74
N ASP A 72 -1.27 -10.49 -16.67
CA ASP A 72 -1.31 -11.27 -15.43
C ASP A 72 -0.24 -10.82 -14.42
N GLU A 73 0.95 -10.47 -14.90
CA GLU A 73 2.02 -9.91 -14.06
C GLU A 73 1.59 -8.54 -13.51
N MET A 74 1.04 -7.69 -14.38
CA MET A 74 0.51 -6.38 -13.98
C MET A 74 -0.65 -6.51 -13.00
N ARG A 75 -1.55 -7.50 -13.18
CA ARG A 75 -2.63 -7.78 -12.23
C ARG A 75 -2.07 -8.17 -10.86
N ALA A 76 -1.12 -9.11 -10.83
CA ALA A 76 -0.48 -9.55 -9.58
C ALA A 76 0.20 -8.38 -8.87
N ILE A 77 0.91 -7.56 -9.63
CA ILE A 77 1.56 -6.32 -9.20
C ILE A 77 0.59 -5.39 -8.47
N LEU A 78 -0.53 -5.05 -9.12
CA LEU A 78 -1.50 -4.11 -8.60
C LEU A 78 -2.22 -4.68 -7.37
N GLN A 79 -2.49 -6.00 -7.35
CA GLN A 79 -3.10 -6.66 -6.20
C GLN A 79 -2.18 -6.69 -4.98
N GLU A 80 -0.89 -6.93 -5.17
CA GLU A 80 0.07 -6.93 -4.07
C GLU A 80 0.23 -5.53 -3.48
N ALA A 81 0.33 -4.51 -4.34
CA ALA A 81 0.33 -3.12 -3.89
C ALA A 81 -0.90 -2.78 -3.03
N VAL A 82 -2.09 -3.25 -3.41
CA VAL A 82 -3.32 -3.06 -2.61
C VAL A 82 -3.19 -3.68 -1.21
N LYS A 83 -2.58 -4.87 -1.09
CA LYS A 83 -2.40 -5.52 0.22
C LYS A 83 -1.47 -4.71 1.12
N VAL A 84 -0.33 -4.27 0.58
CA VAL A 84 0.65 -3.46 1.34
C VAL A 84 0.03 -2.15 1.78
N ILE A 85 -0.68 -1.45 0.89
CA ILE A 85 -1.33 -0.18 1.23
C ILE A 85 -2.39 -0.37 2.33
N ARG A 86 -3.14 -1.48 2.33
CA ARG A 86 -4.08 -1.81 3.42
C ARG A 86 -3.37 -2.08 4.75
N GLN A 87 -2.21 -2.74 4.73
CA GLN A 87 -1.42 -2.97 5.95
C GLN A 87 -0.94 -1.63 6.54
N ILE A 88 -0.49 -0.72 5.69
CA ILE A 88 -0.11 0.64 6.09
C ILE A 88 -1.32 1.37 6.68
N GLU A 89 -2.48 1.33 6.03
CA GLU A 89 -3.71 1.94 6.54
C GLU A 89 -4.07 1.42 7.93
N ALA A 90 -4.08 0.10 8.12
CA ALA A 90 -4.36 -0.53 9.41
C ALA A 90 -3.33 -0.13 10.48
N ALA A 91 -2.04 -0.06 10.13
CA ALA A 91 -0.99 0.36 11.05
C ALA A 91 -1.13 1.84 11.44
N MET A 92 -1.55 2.71 10.51
CA MET A 92 -1.83 4.13 10.80
C MET A 92 -3.05 4.28 11.71
N GLU A 93 -4.11 3.52 11.47
CA GLU A 93 -5.31 3.51 12.34
C GLU A 93 -4.95 3.03 13.76
N ALA A 94 -4.15 1.97 13.89
CA ALA A 94 -3.68 1.48 15.18
C ALA A 94 -2.82 2.51 15.94
N LYS A 95 -1.99 3.28 15.23
CA LYS A 95 -1.18 4.37 15.82
C LYS A 95 -2.03 5.54 16.32
N ASN A 96 -3.14 5.83 15.63
CA ASN A 96 -4.02 6.96 15.93
C ASN A 96 -5.12 6.63 16.94
N THR A 97 -5.33 5.35 17.25
CA THR A 97 -6.27 4.91 18.28
C THR A 97 -5.54 4.89 19.62
N PRO A 98 -5.78 5.82 20.54
CA PRO A 98 -5.23 5.70 21.89
C PRO A 98 -5.72 4.38 22.49
N ALA A 99 -4.80 3.59 23.04
CA ALA A 99 -5.17 2.39 23.78
C ALA A 99 -6.27 2.75 24.79
N PRO A 100 -7.32 1.91 24.96
CA PRO A 100 -8.25 2.13 26.06
C PRO A 100 -7.42 2.08 27.34
N THR A 101 -7.32 3.23 28.01
CA THR A 101 -6.83 3.30 29.39
C THR A 101 -7.70 2.35 30.19
N SER A 102 -7.18 1.15 30.44
CA SER A 102 -7.72 0.26 31.45
C SER A 102 -7.49 0.98 32.77
N GLY A 103 -8.49 1.74 33.19
CA GLY A 103 -8.52 2.34 34.51
C GLY A 103 -8.68 1.21 35.52
N GLU A 104 -7.55 0.74 36.06
CA GLU A 104 -7.51 0.40 37.47
C GLU A 104 -7.77 1.69 38.25
N ASP A 105 -8.95 1.80 38.87
CA ASP A 105 -9.03 2.15 40.29
C ASP A 105 -10.48 2.06 40.77
N GLY A 106 -10.71 1.08 41.64
CA GLY A 106 -11.97 0.83 42.29
C GLY A 106 -11.79 -0.03 43.55
N ASN A 107 -10.70 0.19 44.29
CA ASN A 107 -10.58 -0.28 45.66
C ASN A 107 -11.54 0.53 46.55
N GLN A 108 -12.78 0.07 46.68
CA GLN A 108 -13.68 0.45 47.78
C GLN A 108 -14.58 -0.73 48.15
N GLY A 109 -14.42 -1.21 49.39
CA GLY A 109 -15.31 -2.18 50.01
C GLY A 109 -14.87 -2.43 51.44
N SER A 110 -15.36 -1.58 52.34
CA SER A 110 -15.10 -1.48 53.78
C SER A 110 -15.36 -2.76 54.59
#